data_AF-A0A1G8BE91-F1
#
_entry.id   AF-A0A1G8BE91-F1
#
_cell.length_a   1.000
_cell.length_b   1.000
_cell.length_c   1.000
_cell.angle_alpha   90.00
_cell.angle_beta   90.00
_cell.angle_gamma   90.00
#
_symmetry.space_group_name_H-M   'P 1'
#
loop_
_entity.id
_entity.type
_entity.pdbx_description
1 polymer ?
#
loop_
_entity_poly.entity_id
_entity_poly.type
_entity_poly.pdbx_seq_one_letter_code
_entity_poly.pdbx_strand_id
1 'polypeptide(L)'
;MGLPSLGSVPALRRGFRLQFEPAQDCHVLLYPEGMVKLNGSAGEILQRVDGRRNVASIIDELRAGFPDVPGIDEDILAFLEVAHAQFWIELH
;
A
#
# COMPACT_ATOMS: atom_id res chain seq x y z
N MET A 1 -7.09 -7.03 -14.85
CA MET A 1 -7.40 -6.84 -13.42
C MET A 1 -8.21 -5.56 -13.32
N GLY A 2 -8.96 -5.38 -12.25
CA GLY A 2 -9.79 -4.20 -12.04
C GLY A 2 -9.41 -3.55 -10.73
N LEU A 3 -9.73 -2.26 -10.61
CA LEU A 3 -9.47 -1.48 -9.40
C LEU A 3 -10.11 -2.19 -8.18
N PRO A 4 -9.42 -2.17 -7.02
CA PRO A 4 -9.95 -2.78 -5.81
C PRO A 4 -11.25 -2.09 -5.39
N SER A 5 -12.18 -2.87 -4.84
CA SER A 5 -13.41 -2.30 -4.31
C SER A 5 -13.12 -1.47 -3.06
N LEU A 6 -13.81 -0.34 -2.90
CA LEU A 6 -13.65 0.55 -1.75
C LEU A 6 -13.91 -0.13 -0.39
N GLY A 7 -14.77 -1.16 -0.38
CA GLY A 7 -15.07 -1.96 0.80
C GLY A 7 -14.11 -3.11 1.09
N SER A 8 -13.18 -3.41 0.17
CA SER A 8 -12.21 -4.51 0.37
C SER A 8 -11.19 -4.15 1.43
N VAL A 9 -10.75 -5.15 2.19
CA VAL A 9 -9.72 -4.99 3.23
C VAL A 9 -8.39 -5.52 2.71
N PRO A 10 -7.47 -4.66 2.25
CA PRO A 10 -6.15 -5.09 1.85
C PRO A 10 -5.35 -5.55 3.08
N ALA A 11 -4.68 -6.68 2.93
CA ALA A 11 -3.76 -7.23 3.92
C ALA A 11 -2.43 -7.60 3.25
N LEU A 12 -1.31 -7.38 3.93
CA LEU A 12 -0.02 -7.90 3.47
C LEU A 12 -0.08 -9.44 3.45
N ARG A 13 0.35 -10.01 2.32
CA ARG A 13 0.37 -11.46 2.15
C ARG A 13 1.31 -12.11 3.15
N ARG A 14 1.01 -13.34 3.57
CA ARG A 14 1.85 -14.06 4.53
C ARG A 14 3.30 -14.19 4.02
N GLY A 15 4.24 -13.78 4.87
CA GLY A 15 5.68 -13.78 4.55
C GLY A 15 6.19 -12.44 4.00
N PHE A 16 5.29 -11.52 3.66
CA PHE A 16 5.65 -10.15 3.34
C PHE A 16 5.70 -9.30 4.61
N ARG A 17 6.69 -8.41 4.68
CA ARG A 17 6.85 -7.47 5.78
C ARG A 17 7.30 -6.12 5.26
N LEU A 18 6.56 -5.08 5.60
CA LEU A 18 7.00 -3.71 5.39
C LEU A 18 8.03 -3.32 6.46
N GLN A 19 9.13 -2.72 6.03
CA GLN A 19 10.19 -2.23 6.91
C GLN A 19 10.67 -0.86 6.43
N PHE A 20 10.96 0.04 7.37
CA PHE A 20 11.62 1.31 7.07
C PHE A 20 13.14 1.14 7.17
N GLU A 21 13.87 1.63 6.15
CA GLU A 21 15.32 1.64 6.11
C GLU A 21 15.85 3.07 6.34
N PRO A 22 16.34 3.40 7.56
CA PRO A 22 16.80 4.75 7.88
C PRO A 22 18.06 5.16 7.12
N ALA A 23 18.87 4.21 6.66
CA ALA A 23 20.07 4.49 5.88
C ALA A 23 19.75 5.08 4.49
N GLN A 24 18.56 4.80 3.96
CA GLN A 24 18.11 5.25 2.64
C GLN A 24 16.86 6.15 2.71
N ASP A 25 16.35 6.39 3.91
CA ASP A 25 15.11 7.13 4.17
C ASP A 25 13.93 6.64 3.31
N CYS A 26 13.79 5.31 3.19
CA CYS A 26 12.82 4.67 2.30
C CYS A 26 12.16 3.47 2.96
N HIS A 27 10.96 3.14 2.50
CA HIS A 27 10.30 1.88 2.84
C HIS A 27 10.75 0.76 1.91
N VAL A 28 10.93 -0.43 2.47
CA VAL A 28 11.21 -1.67 1.74
C VAL A 28 10.19 -2.73 2.11
N LEU A 29 9.76 -3.48 1.11
CA LEU A 29 8.90 -4.65 1.28
C LEU A 29 9.76 -5.91 1.22
N LEU A 30 9.92 -6.58 2.35
CA LEU A 30 10.68 -7.81 2.48
C LEU A 30 9.78 -9.02 2.21
N TYR A 31 10.31 -10.02 1.50
CA TYR A 31 9.64 -11.30 1.24
C TYR A 31 10.69 -12.43 1.17
N PRO A 32 10.30 -13.72 1.23
CA PRO A 32 11.26 -14.82 1.38
C PRO A 32 12.33 -14.90 0.29
N GLU A 33 12.00 -14.46 -0.92
CA GLU A 33 12.88 -14.51 -2.09
C GLU A 33 13.70 -13.21 -2.28
N GLY A 34 13.42 -12.12 -1.54
CA GLY A 34 14.14 -10.86 -1.71
C GLY A 34 13.51 -9.64 -1.04
N MET A 35 13.73 -8.47 -1.63
CA MET A 35 13.16 -7.21 -1.17
C MET A 35 12.79 -6.30 -2.33
N VAL A 36 11.70 -5.54 -2.19
CA VAL A 36 11.32 -4.47 -3.11
C VAL A 36 11.55 -3.13 -2.42
N LYS A 37 12.30 -2.23 -3.05
CA LYS A 37 12.40 -0.85 -2.60
C LYS A 37 11.17 -0.07 -3.06
N LEU A 38 10.46 0.54 -2.12
CA LEU A 38 9.28 1.35 -2.38
C LEU A 38 9.69 2.81 -2.53
N ASN A 39 8.94 3.56 -3.33
CA ASN A 39 9.01 5.02 -3.31
C ASN A 39 8.22 5.58 -2.10
N GLY A 40 8.32 6.89 -1.86
CA GLY A 40 7.65 7.53 -0.72
C GLY A 40 6.15 7.25 -0.65
N SER A 41 5.44 7.44 -1.78
CA SER A 41 4.00 7.22 -1.87
C SER A 41 3.62 5.75 -1.63
N ALA A 42 4.32 4.80 -2.24
CA ALA A 42 4.08 3.37 -2.06
C ALA A 42 4.30 2.93 -0.61
N GLY A 43 5.32 3.48 0.05
CA GLY A 43 5.56 3.26 1.48
C GLY A 43 4.41 3.79 2.34
N GLU A 44 3.95 5.01 2.08
CA GLU A 44 2.80 5.63 2.78
C GLU A 44 1.50 4.83 2.62
N ILE A 45 1.27 4.26 1.44
CA ILE A 45 0.10 3.41 1.18
C ILE A 45 0.23 2.08 1.93
N LEU A 46 1.35 1.36 1.76
CA LEU A 46 1.53 0.04 2.39
C LEU A 46 1.58 0.12 3.92
N GLN A 47 2.02 1.24 4.51
CA GLN A 47 1.98 1.43 5.96
C GLN A 47 0.55 1.39 6.52
N ARG A 48 -0.46 1.76 5.73
CA ARG A 48 -1.87 1.72 6.13
C ARG A 48 -2.55 0.39 5.81
N VAL A 49 -1.87 -0.50 5.07
CA VAL A 49 -2.33 -1.86 4.77
C VAL A 49 -2.00 -2.78 5.94
N ASP A 50 -2.91 -2.82 6.92
CA ASP A 50 -2.77 -3.58 8.16
C ASP A 50 -3.69 -4.82 8.23
N GLY A 51 -4.49 -5.07 7.19
CA GLY A 51 -5.48 -6.16 7.15
C GLY A 51 -6.73 -5.89 8.00
N ARG A 52 -6.95 -4.65 8.46
CA ARG A 52 -8.13 -4.25 9.23
C ARG A 52 -8.92 -3.13 8.55
N ARG A 53 -8.21 -2.22 7.89
CA ARG A 53 -8.82 -1.06 7.22
C ARG A 53 -9.23 -1.41 5.81
N ASN A 54 -10.39 -0.92 5.39
CA ASN A 54 -10.80 -1.03 3.99
C ASN A 54 -10.12 0.04 3.13
N VAL A 55 -10.19 -0.15 1.81
CA VAL A 55 -9.60 0.77 0.83
C VAL A 55 -10.12 2.20 1.00
N ALA A 56 -11.42 2.40 1.26
CA ALA A 56 -11.98 3.74 1.47
C ALA A 56 -11.36 4.46 2.67
N SER A 57 -11.18 3.77 3.79
CA SER A 57 -10.53 4.33 4.99
C SER A 57 -9.07 4.69 4.74
N ILE A 58 -8.35 3.85 3.98
CA ILE A 58 -6.95 4.13 3.61
C ILE A 58 -6.87 5.41 2.76
N ILE A 59 -7.79 5.57 1.79
CA ILE A 59 -7.88 6.77 0.96
C ILE A 59 -8.18 8.01 1.81
N ASP A 60 -9.15 7.93 2.72
CA ASP A 60 -9.51 9.06 3.58
C ASP A 60 -8.34 9.50 4.48
N GLU A 61 -7.64 8.54 5.10
CA GLU A 61 -6.47 8.82 5.94
C GLU A 61 -5.29 9.41 5.16
N LEU A 62 -5.03 8.93 3.94
CA LEU A 62 -3.98 9.48 3.08
C LEU A 62 -4.34 10.88 2.59
N ARG A 63 -5.57 11.07 2.14
CA ARG A 63 -6.06 12.37 1.70
C ARG A 63 -6.03 13.41 2.81
N ALA A 64 -6.34 13.02 4.05
CA ALA A 64 -6.26 13.89 5.21
C ALA A 64 -4.80 14.27 5.57
N GLY A 65 -3.85 13.34 5.37
CA GLY A 65 -2.42 13.59 5.58
C GLY A 65 -1.74 14.39 4.46
N PHE A 66 -2.27 14.29 3.24
CA PHE A 66 -1.72 14.93 2.03
C PHE A 66 -2.81 15.72 1.27
N PRO A 67 -3.42 16.74 1.87
CA PRO A 67 -4.53 17.48 1.26
C PRO A 67 -4.13 18.25 -0.01
N ASP A 68 -2.84 18.56 -0.17
CA ASP A 68 -2.28 19.28 -1.32
C ASP A 68 -2.01 18.39 -2.54
N VAL A 69 -2.22 17.06 -2.43
CA VAL A 69 -1.99 16.12 -3.53
C VAL A 69 -3.30 15.84 -4.28
N PRO A 70 -3.49 16.38 -5.50
CA PRO A 70 -4.68 16.11 -6.31
C PRO A 70 -4.63 14.67 -6.86
N GLY A 71 -5.78 13.99 -6.90
CA GLY A 71 -5.90 12.64 -7.49
C GLY A 71 -5.27 11.53 -6.64
N ILE A 72 -4.96 11.79 -5.37
CA ILE A 72 -4.35 10.80 -4.47
C ILE A 72 -5.18 9.52 -4.37
N ASP A 73 -6.50 9.60 -4.46
CA ASP A 73 -7.40 8.45 -4.48
C ASP A 73 -7.16 7.52 -5.68
N GLU A 74 -6.98 8.07 -6.88
CA GLU A 74 -6.68 7.30 -8.09
C GLU A 74 -5.28 6.65 -7.99
N ASP A 75 -4.29 7.38 -7.49
CA ASP A 75 -2.94 6.85 -7.26
C ASP A 75 -2.95 5.68 -6.25
N ILE A 76 -3.73 5.79 -5.17
CA ILE A 76 -3.87 4.73 -4.18
C ILE A 76 -4.50 3.48 -4.79
N LEU A 77 -5.60 3.66 -5.53
CA LEU A 77 -6.31 2.54 -6.17
C LEU A 77 -5.43 1.84 -7.20
N ALA A 78 -4.73 2.61 -8.04
CA ALA A 78 -3.80 2.08 -9.03
C ALA A 78 -2.64 1.32 -8.36
N PHE A 79 -2.08 1.86 -7.27
CA PHE A 79 -1.02 1.20 -6.53
C PHE A 79 -1.49 -0.10 -5.88
N LEU A 80 -2.66 -0.11 -5.25
CA LEU A 80 -3.23 -1.32 -4.65
C LEU A 80 -3.53 -2.40 -5.70
N GLU A 81 -3.98 -2.01 -6.91
CA GLU A 81 -4.12 -2.94 -8.02
C GLU A 81 -2.77 -3.57 -8.40
N VAL A 82 -1.71 -2.76 -8.53
CA VAL A 82 -0.36 -3.26 -8.84
C VAL A 82 0.16 -4.16 -7.71
N ALA A 83 0.02 -3.76 -6.45
CA ALA A 83 0.46 -4.54 -5.30
C ALA A 83 -0.26 -5.89 -5.22
N HIS A 84 -1.56 -5.92 -5.53
CA HIS A 84 -2.34 -7.15 -5.63
C HIS A 84 -1.90 -8.00 -6.82
N ALA A 85 -1.66 -7.39 -7.99
CA ALA A 85 -1.16 -8.07 -9.19
C ALA A 85 0.21 -8.71 -9.01
N GLN A 86 1.07 -8.08 -8.20
CA GLN A 86 2.39 -8.57 -7.81
C GLN A 86 2.32 -9.56 -6.63
N PHE A 87 1.13 -9.91 -6.15
CA PHE A 87 0.90 -10.80 -5.01
C PHE A 87 1.56 -10.35 -3.69
N TRP A 88 1.76 -9.04 -3.51
CA TRP A 88 2.27 -8.46 -2.27
C TRP A 88 1.20 -8.38 -1.18
N ILE A 89 -0.03 -8.10 -1.62
CA ILE A 89 -1.21 -7.97 -0.78
C ILE A 89 -2.32 -8.90 -1.25
N GLU A 90 -3.22 -9.22 -0.33
CA GLU A 90 -4.47 -9.94 -0.58
C GLU A 90 -5.64 -8.99 -0.26
N LEU A 91 -6.70 -9.03 -1.07
CA LEU A 91 -7.92 -8.26 -0.86
C LEU A 91 -9.00 -9.19 -0.31
N HIS A 92 -9.51 -8.87 0.87
CA HIS A 92 -10.59 -9.62 1.53
C HIS A 92 -11.94 -8.89 1.43
#